data_AF-A0ABD5HS55-F1
#
_entry.id   AF-A0ABD5HS55-F1
#
_cell.length_a   1.000
_cell.length_b   1.000
_cell.length_c   1.000
_cell.angle_alpha   90.00
_cell.angle_beta   90.00
_cell.angle_gamma   90.00
#
_symmetry.space_group_name_H-M   'P 1'
#
loop_
_entity.id
_entity.type
_entity.pdbx_description
1 polymer ?
#
loop_
_entity_poly.entity_id
_entity_poly.type
_entity_poly.pdbx_seq_one_letter_code
_entity_poly.pdbx_strand_id
1 'polypeptide(L)'
;MIAEYSLIPPDFKDRDPRTLVYHFPSMPSIKVAKMYQEYTFYKQLQVAEEMAQNMGYILIPYKCIHQKRRERFSCNRKIKIGRNSYFMIALNEMTRIEKQKFKEYIQELHDYS
;
A
#
# COMPACT_ATOMS: atom_id res chain seq x y z
N MET A 1 6.87 1.37 -16.56
CA MET A 1 5.85 0.30 -16.73
C MET A 1 5.46 -0.37 -15.38
N ILE A 2 5.57 0.33 -14.23
CA ILE A 2 5.26 -0.20 -12.89
C ILE A 2 4.09 0.54 -12.22
N ALA A 3 3.64 1.68 -12.76
CA ALA A 3 2.54 2.47 -12.21
C ALA A 3 1.21 1.72 -12.10
N GLU A 4 0.96 0.72 -12.96
CA GLU A 4 -0.27 -0.10 -12.94
C GLU A 4 -0.39 -1.01 -11.70
N TYR A 5 0.67 -1.15 -10.91
CA TYR A 5 0.72 -2.05 -9.74
C TYR A 5 0.92 -1.30 -8.42
N SER A 6 0.71 0.01 -8.41
CA SER A 6 0.86 0.87 -7.22
C SER A 6 -0.36 0.77 -6.32
N LEU A 7 -0.14 0.43 -5.05
CA LEU A 7 -1.14 0.43 -3.98
C LEU A 7 -1.38 1.82 -3.38
N ILE A 8 -0.64 2.82 -3.87
CA ILE A 8 -0.61 4.16 -3.31
C ILE A 8 -1.52 5.06 -4.16
N PRO A 9 -2.48 5.78 -3.55
CA PRO A 9 -3.27 6.79 -4.24
C PRO A 9 -2.36 7.89 -4.79
N PRO A 10 -2.60 8.38 -6.01
CA PRO A 10 -1.73 9.36 -6.66
C PRO A 10 -1.67 10.70 -5.91
N ASP A 11 -2.73 11.07 -5.18
CA ASP A 11 -2.94 12.36 -4.52
C ASP A 11 -2.56 12.37 -3.03
N PHE A 12 -2.06 11.26 -2.47
CA PHE A 12 -1.83 11.17 -1.01
C PHE A 12 -0.81 12.20 -0.49
N LYS A 13 0.13 12.65 -1.35
CA LYS A 13 1.16 13.63 -0.99
C LYS A 13 0.59 15.03 -0.81
N ASP A 14 -0.48 15.36 -1.53
CA ASP A 14 -1.16 16.66 -1.44
C ASP A 14 -1.90 16.81 -0.11
N ARG A 15 -2.16 15.69 0.57
CA ARG A 15 -2.82 15.61 1.88
C ARG A 15 -1.83 15.53 3.05
N ASP A 16 -0.58 16.01 2.92
CA ASP A 16 0.39 16.01 4.03
C ASP A 16 -0.10 16.93 5.17
N PRO A 17 -0.41 16.38 6.36
CA PRO A 17 -0.97 17.16 7.45
C PRO A 17 0.05 18.10 8.12
N ARG A 18 1.35 17.96 7.85
CA ARG A 18 2.39 18.84 8.39
C ARG A 18 2.26 20.28 7.89
N THR A 19 1.96 20.45 6.61
CA THR A 19 1.74 21.78 6.02
C THR A 19 0.45 22.40 6.57
N LEU A 20 -0.59 21.59 6.77
CA LEU A 20 -1.88 22.05 7.29
C LEU A 20 -1.83 22.53 8.74
N VAL A 21 -1.09 21.86 9.62
CA VAL A 21 -0.95 22.32 11.02
C VAL A 21 -0.23 23.67 11.10
N TYR A 22 0.74 23.91 10.21
CA TYR A 22 1.44 25.19 10.13
C TYR A 22 0.51 26.33 9.70
N HIS A 23 -0.36 26.09 8.71
CA HIS A 23 -1.28 27.10 8.19
C HIS A 23 -2.58 27.27 9.01
N PHE A 24 -3.01 26.24 9.73
CA PHE A 24 -4.29 26.22 10.46
C PHE A 24 -4.12 25.75 11.92
N PRO A 25 -3.50 26.56 12.79
CA PRO A 25 -3.22 26.20 14.18
C PRO A 25 -4.48 25.99 15.05
N SER A 26 -5.66 26.47 14.61
CA SER A 26 -6.95 26.27 15.28
C SER A 26 -7.67 24.97 14.87
N MET A 27 -7.04 24.11 14.06
CA MET A 27 -7.65 22.87 13.62
C MET A 27 -7.86 21.90 14.79
N PRO A 28 -9.02 21.19 14.86
CA PRO A 28 -9.24 20.19 15.91
C PRO A 28 -8.17 19.11 15.90
N SER A 29 -7.54 18.87 17.05
CA SER A 29 -6.47 17.88 17.23
C SER A 29 -6.85 16.48 16.75
N ILE A 30 -8.11 16.08 16.94
CA ILE A 30 -8.65 14.79 16.47
C ILE A 30 -8.62 14.69 14.94
N LYS A 31 -8.98 15.77 14.23
CA LYS A 31 -8.96 15.80 12.77
C LYS A 31 -7.54 15.68 12.25
N VAL A 32 -6.62 16.45 12.84
CA VAL A 32 -5.19 16.39 12.54
C VAL A 32 -4.65 14.98 12.76
N ALA A 33 -4.93 14.36 13.91
CA ALA A 33 -4.47 13.00 14.21
C ALA A 33 -4.93 11.96 13.17
N LYS A 34 -6.19 12.04 12.70
CA LYS A 34 -6.70 11.16 11.63
C LYS A 34 -5.94 11.35 10.32
N MET A 35 -5.68 12.60 9.93
CA MET A 35 -4.92 12.89 8.71
C MET A 35 -3.48 12.39 8.81
N TYR A 36 -2.83 12.57 9.97
CA TYR A 36 -1.50 12.00 10.22
C TYR A 36 -1.48 10.49 10.15
N GLN A 37 -2.50 9.82 10.69
CA GLN A 37 -2.60 8.37 10.64
C GLN A 37 -2.69 7.86 9.18
N GLU A 38 -3.53 8.48 8.37
CA GLU A 38 -3.68 8.15 6.94
C GLU A 38 -2.40 8.43 6.16
N TYR A 39 -1.84 9.63 6.31
CA TYR A 39 -0.58 10.00 5.67
C TYR A 39 0.57 9.04 6.04
N THR A 40 0.71 8.74 7.33
CA THR A 40 1.77 7.84 7.82
C THR A 40 1.60 6.44 7.25
N PHE A 41 0.36 5.94 7.14
CA PHE A 41 0.07 4.66 6.53
C PHE A 41 0.52 4.61 5.06
N TYR A 42 0.12 5.58 4.24
CA TYR A 42 0.54 5.62 2.83
C TYR A 42 2.02 5.87 2.66
N LYS A 43 2.64 6.65 3.56
CA LYS A 43 4.09 6.85 3.54
C LYS A 43 4.86 5.55 3.83
N GLN A 44 4.39 4.75 4.79
CA GLN A 44 4.96 3.43 5.05
C GLN A 44 4.75 2.47 3.86
N LEU A 45 3.58 2.51 3.23
CA LEU A 45 3.28 1.74 2.02
C LEU A 45 4.21 2.13 0.88
N GLN A 46 4.45 3.43 0.69
CA GLN A 46 5.40 3.94 -0.29
C GLN A 46 6.81 3.37 -0.10
N VAL A 47 7.32 3.43 1.12
CA VAL A 47 8.66 2.89 1.42
C VAL A 47 8.72 1.38 1.16
N ALA A 48 7.65 0.65 1.51
CA ALA A 48 7.58 -0.79 1.25
C ALA A 48 7.53 -1.12 -0.25
N GLU A 49 6.82 -0.33 -1.06
CA GLU A 49 6.80 -0.50 -2.51
C GLU A 49 8.15 -0.18 -3.15
N GLU A 50 8.77 0.94 -2.77
CA GLU A 50 10.11 1.32 -3.24
C GLU A 50 11.13 0.21 -2.89
N MET A 51 11.07 -0.34 -1.68
CA MET A 51 11.90 -1.48 -1.27
C MET A 51 11.63 -2.73 -2.12
N ALA A 52 10.36 -3.08 -2.34
CA ALA A 52 9.99 -4.24 -3.14
C ALA A 52 10.49 -4.10 -4.58
N GLN A 53 10.31 -2.92 -5.18
CA GLN A 53 10.75 -2.62 -6.54
C GLN A 53 12.27 -2.73 -6.70
N ASN A 54 13.02 -2.19 -5.73
CA ASN A 54 14.50 -2.30 -5.71
C ASN A 54 14.98 -3.75 -5.65
N MET A 55 14.15 -4.66 -5.12
CA MET A 55 14.43 -6.10 -5.04
C MET A 55 13.84 -6.89 -6.23
N GLY A 56 13.21 -6.23 -7.21
CA GLY A 56 12.57 -6.88 -8.36
C GLY A 56 11.20 -7.50 -8.06
N TYR A 57 10.57 -7.10 -6.96
CA TYR A 57 9.26 -7.56 -6.52
C TYR A 57 8.19 -6.47 -6.66
N ILE A 58 6.93 -6.89 -6.62
CA ILE A 58 5.78 -6.02 -6.41
C ILE A 58 5.13 -6.33 -5.07
N LEU A 59 4.48 -5.33 -4.49
CA LEU A 59 3.80 -5.45 -3.21
C LEU A 59 2.34 -5.85 -3.43
N ILE A 60 1.93 -6.97 -2.84
CA ILE A 60 0.59 -7.56 -3.06
C ILE A 60 -0.14 -7.67 -1.72
N PRO A 61 -1.40 -7.22 -1.62
CA PRO A 61 -2.20 -7.37 -0.41
C PRO A 61 -2.43 -8.83 -0.05
N TYR A 62 -2.47 -9.12 1.26
CA TYR A 62 -2.77 -10.45 1.78
C TYR A 62 -4.03 -11.08 1.17
N LYS A 63 -5.08 -10.29 0.92
CA LYS A 63 -6.35 -10.76 0.34
C LYS A 63 -6.23 -11.28 -1.11
N CYS A 64 -5.27 -10.78 -1.88
CA CYS A 64 -5.09 -11.15 -3.28
C CYS A 64 -4.37 -12.49 -3.45
N ILE A 65 -3.69 -12.99 -2.41
CA ILE A 65 -2.89 -14.22 -2.45
C ILE A 65 -3.70 -15.44 -2.03
N HIS A 66 -3.51 -16.57 -2.71
CA HIS A 66 -4.13 -17.84 -2.33
C HIS A 66 -3.62 -18.36 -0.97
N GLN A 67 -4.51 -18.84 -0.10
CA GLN A 67 -4.19 -19.24 1.28
C GLN A 67 -2.97 -20.16 1.39
N LYS A 68 -2.92 -21.26 0.62
CA LYS A 68 -1.76 -22.19 0.61
C LYS A 68 -0.42 -21.52 0.26
N ARG A 69 -0.43 -20.46 -0.57
CA ARG A 69 0.79 -19.73 -0.94
C ARG A 69 1.22 -18.74 0.14
N ARG A 70 0.29 -18.27 0.97
CA ARG A 70 0.61 -17.34 2.07
C ARG A 70 1.58 -17.94 3.07
N GLU A 71 1.40 -19.22 3.41
CA GLU A 71 2.31 -19.95 4.31
C GLU A 71 3.73 -19.96 3.75
N ARG A 72 3.88 -20.29 2.47
CA ARG A 72 5.17 -20.31 1.77
C ARG A 72 5.89 -18.95 1.77
N PHE A 73 5.15 -17.86 1.65
CA PHE A 73 5.71 -16.50 1.58
C PHE A 73 5.86 -15.81 2.94
N SER A 74 5.24 -16.35 3.99
CA SER A 74 5.15 -15.68 5.29
C SER A 74 6.48 -15.55 6.02
N CYS A 75 7.46 -16.41 5.71
CA CYS A 75 8.74 -16.43 6.43
C CYS A 75 9.63 -15.23 6.06
N ASN A 76 9.78 -14.95 4.76
CA ASN A 76 10.81 -14.01 4.27
C ASN A 76 10.28 -12.89 3.37
N ARG A 77 9.02 -12.97 2.92
CA ARG A 77 8.47 -12.05 1.90
C ARG A 77 7.20 -11.34 2.35
N LYS A 78 6.95 -11.29 3.66
CA LYS A 78 5.79 -10.63 4.24
C LYS A 78 6.19 -9.33 4.91
N ILE A 79 5.48 -8.26 4.57
CA ILE A 79 5.62 -6.94 5.19
C ILE A 79 4.30 -6.62 5.90
N LYS A 80 4.38 -6.08 7.12
CA LYS A 80 3.22 -5.63 7.89
C LYS A 80 3.22 -4.11 7.98
N ILE A 81 2.12 -3.48 7.59
CA ILE A 81 1.94 -2.02 7.61
C ILE A 81 0.62 -1.75 8.33
N GLY A 82 0.71 -1.17 9.52
CA GLY A 82 -0.43 -1.04 10.42
C GLY A 82 -1.09 -2.40 10.72
N ARG A 83 -2.39 -2.50 10.40
CA ARG A 83 -3.17 -3.74 10.55
C ARG A 83 -3.16 -4.61 9.29
N ASN A 84 -2.60 -4.10 8.19
CA ASN A 84 -2.59 -4.76 6.90
C ASN A 84 -1.29 -5.54 6.70
N SER A 85 -1.38 -6.66 5.99
CA SER A 85 -0.24 -7.47 5.59
C SER A 85 -0.13 -7.49 4.07
N TYR A 86 1.11 -7.43 3.61
CA TYR A 86 1.47 -7.42 2.20
C TYR A 86 2.55 -8.46 1.96
N PHE A 87 2.64 -8.93 0.72
CA PHE A 87 3.67 -9.87 0.28
C PHE A 87 4.46 -9.27 -0.88
N MET A 88 5.77 -9.47 -0.85
CA MET A 88 6.66 -9.17 -1.98
C MET A 88 6.69 -10.38 -2.91
N ILE A 89 6.24 -10.22 -4.15
CA ILE A 89 6.20 -11.30 -5.13
C ILE A 89 6.70 -10.80 -6.47
N ALA A 90 7.45 -11.64 -7.19
CA ALA A 90 7.91 -11.27 -8.52
C ALA A 90 6.75 -11.44 -9.53
N LEU A 91 6.66 -10.57 -10.52
CA LEU A 91 5.57 -10.59 -11.51
C LEU A 91 5.44 -11.94 -12.26
N ASN A 92 6.55 -12.67 -12.42
CA ASN A 92 6.59 -14.01 -13.01
C ASN A 92 6.15 -15.13 -12.04
N GLU A 93 6.21 -14.92 -10.73
CA GLU A 93 5.78 -15.88 -9.71
C GLU A 93 4.27 -15.83 -9.45
N MET A 94 3.58 -14.79 -9.89
CA MET A 94 2.14 -14.64 -9.71
C MET A 94 1.35 -15.57 -10.62
N THR A 95 0.35 -16.25 -10.05
CA THR A 95 -0.61 -16.99 -10.86
C THR A 95 -1.55 -16.04 -11.60
N ARG A 96 -2.18 -16.54 -12.68
CA ARG A 96 -3.21 -15.79 -13.42
C ARG A 96 -4.33 -15.28 -12.52
N ILE A 97 -4.77 -16.09 -11.55
CA ILE A 97 -5.84 -15.74 -10.61
C ILE A 97 -5.40 -14.61 -9.66
N GLU A 98 -4.18 -14.67 -9.15
CA GLU A 98 -3.65 -13.62 -8.26
C GLU A 98 -3.44 -12.30 -9.01
N LYS A 99 -2.99 -12.37 -10.27
CA LYS A 99 -2.90 -11.18 -11.14
C LYS A 99 -4.26 -10.53 -11.34
N GLN A 100 -5.29 -11.34 -11.58
CA GLN A 100 -6.66 -10.85 -11.75
C GLN A 100 -7.18 -10.19 -10.48
N LYS A 101 -7.09 -10.87 -9.33
CA LYS A 101 -7.50 -10.32 -8.03
C LYS A 101 -6.75 -9.05 -7.65
N PHE A 102 -5.48 -8.97 -8.03
CA PHE A 102 -4.67 -7.79 -7.75
C PHE A 102 -5.10 -6.62 -8.62
N LYS A 103 -5.34 -6.84 -9.92
CA LYS A 103 -5.89 -5.81 -10.81
C LYS A 103 -7.24 -5.29 -10.34
N GLU A 104 -8.16 -6.19 -9.98
CA GLU A 104 -9.46 -5.82 -9.41
C GLU A 104 -9.30 -4.97 -8.15
N TYR A 105 -8.37 -5.33 -7.28
CA TYR A 105 -8.12 -4.54 -6.08
C TYR A 105 -7.56 -3.14 -6.35
N ILE A 106 -6.63 -3.04 -7.30
CA ILE A 106 -6.08 -1.74 -7.71
C ILE A 106 -7.19 -0.88 -8.31
N GLN A 107 -8.04 -1.47 -9.15
CA GLN A 107 -9.20 -0.78 -9.71
C GLN A 107 -10.17 -0.28 -8.63
N GLU A 108 -10.51 -1.14 -7.65
CA GLU A 108 -11.30 -0.71 -6.47
C GLU A 108 -10.64 0.48 -5.77
N LEU A 109 -9.33 0.43 -5.51
CA LEU A 109 -8.64 1.53 -4.84
C LEU A 109 -8.73 2.85 -5.62
N HIS A 110 -8.62 2.80 -6.95
CA HIS A 110 -8.69 3.99 -7.80
C HIS A 110 -10.13 4.52 -7.98
N ASP A 111 -11.13 3.65 -8.00
CA ASP A 111 -12.54 4.05 -8.15
C ASP A 111 -13.08 4.74 -6.87
N TYR A 112 -12.46 4.48 -5.71
CA TYR A 112 -12.82 5.09 -4.41
C TYR A 112 -11.90 6.25 -3.97
N SER A 113 -10.88 6.62 -4.75
CA SER A 113 -9.95 7.74 -4.45
C SER A 113 -10.37 9.02 -5.17
#